data_AF-A0A8T5KUS1-F1
#
_entry.id   AF-A0A8T5KUS1-F1
#
_cell.length_a   1.000
_cell.length_b   1.000
_cell.length_c   1.000
_cell.angle_alpha   90.00
_cell.angle_beta   90.00
_cell.angle_gamma   90.00
#
_symmetry.space_group_name_H-M   'P 1'
#
loop_
_entity.id
_entity.type
_entity.pdbx_description
1 polymer ?
#
loop_
_entity_poly.entity_id
_entity_poly.type
_entity_poly.pdbx_seq_one_letter_code
_entity_poly.pdbx_strand_id
1 'polypeptide(L)' 'MGATLLAFSSEKGAAIRLRMIAKRKGLHLNQYGLYKNKKLLAGRTEKDIYNALGRVYKEPEDR' A
#
# COMPACT_ATOMS: atom_id res chain seq x y z
N MET A 1 6.36 0.11 15.17
CA MET A 1 6.00 -0.73 14.01
C MET A 1 5.12 0.10 13.09
N GLY A 2 5.58 0.48 11.89
CA GLY A 2 4.90 1.48 11.04
C GLY A 2 5.80 2.28 10.12
N ALA A 3 7.11 2.00 10.12
CA ALA A 3 8.09 2.74 9.31
C ALA A 3 8.03 2.41 7.80
N THR A 4 7.40 1.30 7.39
CA THR A 4 7.44 0.87 5.99
C THR A 4 6.55 1.71 5.07
N LEU A 5 5.38 2.17 5.52
CA LEU A 5 4.52 3.02 4.68
C LEU A 5 5.13 4.41 4.42
N LEU A 6 5.97 4.89 5.34
CA LEU A 6 6.78 6.09 5.16
C LEU A 6 7.92 5.86 4.14
N ALA A 7 8.47 4.64 4.05
CA ALA A 7 9.47 4.30 3.04
C ALA A 7 8.87 4.25 1.61
N PHE A 8 7.58 3.98 1.46
CA PHE A 8 6.85 4.20 0.19
C PHE A 8 6.76 5.67 -0.23
N SER A 9 6.98 6.59 0.70
CA SER A 9 6.69 8.00 0.57
C SER A 9 7.91 8.87 0.31
N SER A 10 9.08 8.29 -0.01
CA SER A 10 10.23 9.09 -0.44
C SER A 10 9.99 9.76 -1.81
N GLU A 11 9.09 9.21 -2.62
CA GLU A 11 8.69 9.82 -3.88
C GLU A 11 7.16 9.96 -3.92
N LYS A 12 6.66 11.20 -3.89
CA LYS A 12 5.22 11.54 -3.81
C LYS A 12 4.35 10.79 -4.84
N GLY A 13 4.92 10.31 -5.95
CA GLY A 13 4.22 9.56 -7.00
C GLY A 13 3.80 8.14 -6.63
N ALA A 14 4.62 7.38 -5.89
CA ALA A 14 4.36 5.96 -5.63
C ALA A 14 3.12 5.76 -4.75
N ALA A 15 2.99 6.56 -3.70
CA ALA A 15 1.84 6.54 -2.79
C ALA A 15 0.51 6.91 -3.50
N ILE A 16 0.54 7.89 -4.42
CA ILE A 16 -0.65 8.30 -5.18
C ILE A 16 -1.10 7.18 -6.11
N ARG A 17 -0.16 6.50 -6.79
CA ARG A 17 -0.46 5.39 -7.70
C ARG A 17 -1.11 4.22 -6.97
N LEU A 18 -0.61 3.88 -5.78
CA LEU A 18 -1.19 2.82 -4.93
C LEU A 18 -2.60 3.18 -4.44
N ARG A 19 -2.82 4.43 -4.01
CA ARG A 19 -4.15 4.91 -3.62
C ARG A 19 -5.14 4.88 -4.79
N MET A 20 -4.71 5.25 -5.99
CA MET A 20 -5.54 5.15 -7.19
C MET A 20 -5.93 3.70 -7.51
N ILE A 21 -4.98 2.77 -7.43
CA ILE A 21 -5.25 1.33 -7.66
C ILE A 21 -6.19 0.78 -6.60
N ALA A 22 -5.94 1.09 -5.33
CA ALA A 22 -6.82 0.71 -4.22
C ALA A 22 -8.24 1.21 -4.47
N LYS A 23 -8.41 2.49 -4.80
CA LYS A 23 -9.71 3.10 -5.08
C LYS A 23 -10.42 2.43 -6.26
N ARG A 24 -9.69 2.10 -7.35
CA ARG A 24 -10.25 1.34 -8.50
C ARG A 24 -10.73 -0.06 -8.10
N LYS A 25 -10.13 -0.67 -7.08
CA LYS A 25 -10.53 -1.98 -6.55
C LYS A 25 -11.60 -1.89 -5.43
N GLY A 26 -12.12 -0.70 -5.12
CA GLY A 26 -13.04 -0.50 -4.00
C GLY A 26 -12.36 -0.68 -2.63
N LEU A 27 -11.05 -0.49 -2.58
CA LEU A 27 -10.22 -0.59 -1.39
C LEU A 27 -9.79 0.79 -0.93
N HIS A 28 -9.59 0.93 0.38
CA HIS A 28 -9.16 2.16 1.02
C HIS A 28 -7.75 1.99 1.60
N LEU A 29 -6.76 2.67 1.03
CA LEU A 29 -5.37 2.63 1.50
C LEU A 29 -5.05 3.89 2.32
N ASN A 30 -4.64 3.70 3.57
CA ASN A 30 -4.20 4.77 4.48
C ASN A 30 -2.84 4.43 5.14
N GLN A 31 -2.40 5.26 6.09
CA GLN A 31 -1.13 5.07 6.81
C GLN A 31 -1.09 3.86 7.76
N TYR A 32 -2.24 3.29 8.09
CA TYR A 32 -2.39 2.11 8.94
C TYR A 32 -2.52 0.82 8.12
N GLY A 33 -2.90 0.91 6.85
CA GLY A 33 -3.03 -0.23 5.95
C GLY A 33 -4.08 -0.05 4.86
N LEU A 34 -4.34 -1.15 4.17
CA LEU A 34 -5.36 -1.35 3.15
C LEU A 34 -6.61 -1.98 3.76
N TYR A 35 -7.75 -1.34 3.52
CA TYR A 35 -9.05 -1.71 4.07
C TYR A 35 -10.07 -1.99 2.96
N LYS A 36 -11.02 -2.88 3.23
CA LYS A 36 -12.21 -3.12 2.40
C LYS A 36 -13.45 -3.06 3.26
N ASN A 37 -14.34 -2.10 3.01
CA ASN A 37 -15.63 -1.97 3.71
C ASN A 37 -15.57 -1.97 5.26
N LYS A 38 -14.44 -1.58 5.88
CA LYS A 38 -14.11 -1.62 7.33
C LYS A 38 -13.29 -2.81 7.82
N LYS A 39 -12.98 -3.81 6.98
CA LYS A 39 -12.02 -4.87 7.33
C LYS A 39 -10.61 -4.49 6.89
N LEU A 40 -9.62 -4.63 7.78
CA LEU A 40 -8.21 -4.55 7.42
C LEU A 40 -7.88 -5.77 6.56
N LEU A 41 -7.51 -5.53 5.30
CA LEU A 41 -7.06 -6.59 4.38
C LEU A 41 -5.56 -6.79 4.47
N ALA A 42 -4.81 -5.69 4.54
CA ALA A 42 -3.37 -5.73 4.59
C ALA A 42 -2.83 -4.48 5.28
N GLY A 43 -1.67 -4.55 5.93
CA GLY A 43 -1.12 -3.38 6.62
C GLY A 43 -0.03 -3.67 7.65
N ARG A 44 0.21 -4.96 7.93
CA ARG A 44 1.33 -5.38 8.76
C ARG A 44 2.66 -5.15 8.07
N THR A 45 2.70 -5.36 6.75
CA THR A 45 3.90 -5.15 5.94
C THR A 45 3.55 -4.58 4.57
N GLU A 46 4.55 -4.01 3.93
CA GLU A 46 4.44 -3.41 2.61
C GLU A 46 4.15 -4.45 1.51
N LYS A 47 4.77 -5.63 1.66
CA LYS A 47 4.55 -6.81 0.82
C LYS A 47 3.10 -7.29 0.87
N ASP A 48 2.50 -7.24 2.05
CA ASP A 48 1.10 -7.63 2.29
C ASP A 48 0.13 -6.69 1.55
N ILE A 49 0.40 -5.37 1.57
CA ILE A 49 -0.38 -4.37 0.81
C ILE A 49 -0.25 -4.63 -0.70
N TYR A 50 0.96 -4.90 -1.18
CA TYR A 50 1.22 -5.19 -2.60
C TYR A 50 0.51 -6.45 -3.06
N ASN A 51 0.60 -7.51 -2.28
CA ASN A 51 -0.04 -8.78 -2.57
C ASN A 51 -1.57 -8.63 -2.61
N ALA A 52 -2.16 -7.90 -1.65
CA ALA A 52 -3.59 -7.60 -1.63
C ALA A 52 -4.03 -6.71 -2.81
N LEU A 53 -3.14 -5.86 -3.32
CA LEU A 53 -3.36 -5.08 -4.54
C LEU A 53 -3.07 -5.88 -5.82
N GLY A 54 -2.65 -7.14 -5.73
CA GLY A 54 -2.29 -7.98 -6.88
C GLY A 54 -1.09 -7.43 -7.64
N ARG A 55 -0.14 -6.83 -6.93
CA ARG A 55 1.09 -6.23 -7.46
C ARG A 55 2.29 -6.97 -6.90
N VAL A 56 3.31 -7.17 -7.72
CA VAL A 56 4.60 -7.68 -7.25
C VAL A 56 5.25 -6.59 -6.41
N TYR A 57 5.54 -6.93 -5.16
CA TYR A 57 6.33 -6.08 -4.28
C TYR A 57 7.68 -5.80 -4.92
N LYS A 58 8.00 -4.53 -5.15
CA LYS A 58 9.35 -4.10 -5.51
C LYS A 58 10.02 -3.54 -4.27
N GLU A 59 11.19 -4.06 -3.93
CA GLU A 59 11.99 -3.53 -2.83
C GLU A 59 12.31 -2.06 -3.07
N PRO A 60 12.40 -1.24 -2.00
CA PRO A 60 12.65 0.19 -2.10
C PRO A 60 13.98 0.55 -2.77
N GLU A 61 14.96 -0.37 -2.80
CA GLU A 61 16.23 -0.20 -3.53
C GLU A 61 16.08 -0.29 -5.06
N ASP A 62 14.94 -0.78 -5.56
CA ASP A 62 14.66 -1.03 -6.99
C ASP A 62 13.50 -0.13 -7.52
N ARG A 63 13.26 1.02 -6.87
CA ARG A 63 12.16 1.95 -7.18
C ARG A 63 12.60 3.20 -7.90
#